data_AF-A0A3N9NEZ4-F1
#
_entry.id   AF-A0A3N9NEZ4-F1
#
_cell.length_a   1.000
_cell.length_b   1.000
_cell.length_c   1.000
_cell.angle_alpha   90.00
_cell.angle_beta   90.00
_cell.angle_gamma   90.00
#
_symmetry.space_group_name_H-M   'P 1'
#
loop_
_entity.id
_entity.type
_entity.pdbx_description
1 polymer ?
#
loop_
_entity_poly.entity_id
_entity_poly.type
_entity_poly.pdbx_seq_one_letter_code
_entity_poly.pdbx_strand_id
1 'polypeptide(L)'
;MKSRNLKIFLILIFIIFLTGCRQKEDNDDGEKIQYKSNEYLSWSVKMADSEMERRGNSLAFGGSNPKAKWQYTTGLFLKSMLDLWQVTNDSKYFEYVKNVMDSFIEENGSIKTYKMTEYNLDKINPGKVLLSLYKKTGSEKYKLAADILYQQLQNQPRTLGGGFWHKQIYPWQMW
;
A
#
# COMPACT_ATOMS: atom_id res chain seq x y z
N MET A 1 20.45 56.65 24.69
CA MET A 1 21.54 55.65 24.86
C MET A 1 21.03 54.20 24.93
N LYS A 2 20.10 53.78 24.04
CA LYS A 2 19.44 52.45 24.10
C LYS A 2 19.38 51.68 22.77
N SER A 3 19.79 52.27 21.63
CA SER A 3 19.65 51.64 20.30
C SER A 3 20.94 51.05 19.70
N ARG A 4 22.13 51.42 20.21
CA ARG A 4 23.40 50.79 19.77
C ARG A 4 23.57 49.38 20.33
N ASN A 5 23.09 49.12 21.55
CA ASN A 5 23.20 47.81 22.20
C ASN A 5 22.25 46.77 21.61
N LEU A 6 21.10 47.18 21.04
CA LEU A 6 20.15 46.26 20.40
C LEU A 6 20.64 45.78 19.03
N LYS A 7 21.33 46.64 18.27
CA LYS A 7 21.99 46.25 17.00
C LYS A 7 23.19 45.33 17.22
N ILE A 8 23.95 45.55 18.29
CA ILE A 8 25.06 44.65 18.68
C ILE A 8 24.52 43.28 19.12
N PHE A 9 23.40 43.25 19.85
CA PHE A 9 22.76 41.99 20.27
C PHE A 9 22.18 41.20 19.07
N LEU A 10 21.61 41.88 18.07
CA LEU A 10 21.11 41.25 16.84
C LEU A 10 22.23 40.70 15.94
N ILE A 11 23.41 41.34 15.92
CA ILE A 11 24.57 40.85 15.14
C ILE A 11 25.22 39.62 15.82
N LEU A 12 25.24 39.57 17.16
CA LEU A 12 25.77 38.43 17.91
C LEU A 12 24.90 37.17 17.79
N ILE A 13 23.58 37.30 17.67
CA ILE A 13 22.67 36.15 17.44
C ILE A 13 22.83 35.57 16.03
N PHE A 14 23.22 36.38 15.04
CA PHE A 14 23.44 35.93 13.66
C PHE A 14 24.76 35.15 13.48
N ILE A 15 25.77 35.42 14.32
CA ILE A 15 27.05 34.69 14.29
C ILE A 15 26.91 33.31 14.96
N ILE A 16 26.05 33.17 15.98
CA ILE A 16 25.78 31.89 16.66
C ILE A 16 25.06 30.89 15.73
N PHE A 17 24.36 31.36 14.69
CA PHE A 17 23.73 30.49 13.67
C PHE A 17 24.69 29.99 12.57
N LEU A 18 25.89 30.56 12.44
CA LEU A 18 26.90 30.12 11.45
C LEU A 18 28.00 29.23 12.05
N THR A 19 28.01 29.06 13.37
CA THR A 19 28.83 28.08 14.08
C THR A 19 27.96 26.99 14.71
N GLY A 20 26.96 26.52 13.99
CA GLY A 20 26.41 25.19 14.24
C GLY A 20 27.54 24.19 14.00
N CYS A 21 27.92 23.44 15.04
CA CYS A 21 28.93 22.39 14.95
C CYS A 21 28.72 21.57 13.68
N ARG A 22 29.71 21.62 12.78
CA ARG A 22 29.89 20.58 11.78
C ARG A 22 29.97 19.28 12.58
N GLN A 23 28.95 18.42 12.47
CA GLN A 23 29.10 17.05 12.95
C GLN A 23 30.39 16.54 12.32
N LYS A 24 31.34 16.16 13.17
CA LYS A 24 32.31 15.15 12.79
C LYS A 24 31.48 14.05 12.16
N GLU A 25 31.78 13.70 10.92
CA GLU A 25 31.54 12.32 10.50
C GLU A 25 32.32 11.50 11.52
N ASP A 26 31.60 11.02 12.53
CA ASP A 26 32.03 9.85 13.24
C ASP A 26 32.21 8.84 12.12
N ASN A 27 33.47 8.43 11.92
CA ASN A 27 33.79 7.21 11.21
C ASN A 27 33.17 6.09 12.06
N ASP A 28 31.86 5.95 11.95
CA ASP A 28 31.21 4.66 12.08
C ASP A 28 31.80 3.85 10.94
N ASP A 29 32.46 2.76 11.28
CA ASP A 29 32.99 1.78 10.35
C ASP A 29 31.81 1.05 9.70
N GLY A 30 30.96 1.82 9.03
CA GLY A 30 29.80 1.44 8.27
C GLY A 30 30.26 0.56 7.13
N GLU A 31 30.38 -0.72 7.48
CA GLU A 31 30.47 -1.83 6.57
C GLU A 31 29.56 -1.55 5.38
N LYS A 32 30.18 -1.38 4.20
CA LYS A 32 29.55 -0.95 2.97
C LYS A 32 28.32 -1.80 2.65
N ILE A 33 27.11 -1.34 2.99
CA ILE A 33 25.87 -1.90 2.45
C ILE A 33 25.68 -1.37 1.03
N GLN A 34 26.56 -1.79 0.11
CA GLN A 34 26.46 -1.49 -1.32
C GLN A 34 26.43 -2.76 -2.19
N TYR A 35 26.25 -3.93 -1.57
CA TYR A 35 26.12 -5.21 -2.27
C TYR A 35 24.96 -5.98 -1.63
N LYS A 36 23.78 -5.99 -2.29
CA LYS A 36 22.69 -7.00 -2.18
C LYS A 36 21.36 -6.57 -2.81
N SER A 37 21.17 -5.30 -3.22
CA SER A 37 19.92 -4.87 -3.85
C SER A 37 19.56 -5.68 -5.10
N ASN A 38 20.56 -6.00 -5.94
CA ASN A 38 20.36 -6.82 -7.14
C ASN A 38 20.05 -8.30 -6.79
N GLU A 39 20.67 -8.85 -5.75
CA GLU A 39 20.42 -10.23 -5.32
C GLU A 39 19.01 -10.39 -4.74
N TYR A 40 18.59 -9.51 -3.82
CA TYR A 40 17.25 -9.54 -3.23
C TYR A 40 16.15 -9.26 -4.27
N LEU A 41 16.38 -8.32 -5.18
CA LEU A 41 15.46 -8.08 -6.29
C LEU A 41 15.32 -9.31 -7.19
N SER A 42 16.43 -9.98 -7.52
CA SER A 42 16.42 -11.24 -8.26
C SER A 42 15.57 -12.32 -7.57
N TRP A 43 15.67 -12.47 -6.24
CA TRP A 43 14.82 -13.41 -5.50
C TRP A 43 13.34 -13.03 -5.53
N SER A 44 13.03 -11.73 -5.47
CA SER A 44 11.66 -11.22 -5.58
C SER A 44 11.06 -11.52 -6.96
N VAL A 45 11.85 -11.31 -8.03
CA VAL A 45 11.48 -11.66 -9.41
C VAL A 45 11.23 -13.15 -9.57
N LYS A 46 12.16 -14.00 -9.10
CA LYS A 46 12.02 -15.47 -9.19
C LYS A 46 10.77 -15.98 -8.45
N MET A 47 10.51 -15.44 -7.26
CA MET A 47 9.31 -15.81 -6.49
C MET A 47 8.03 -15.37 -7.21
N ALA A 48 8.01 -14.14 -7.73
CA ALA A 48 6.87 -13.60 -8.46
C ALA A 48 6.57 -14.43 -9.71
N ASP A 49 7.59 -14.74 -10.51
CA ASP A 49 7.46 -15.50 -11.75
C ASP A 49 6.97 -16.93 -11.46
N SER A 50 7.55 -17.59 -10.46
CA SER A 50 7.12 -18.93 -10.04
C SER A 50 5.67 -18.95 -9.55
N GLU A 51 5.26 -17.97 -8.75
CA GLU A 51 3.87 -17.89 -8.27
C GLU A 51 2.89 -17.55 -9.39
N MET A 52 3.23 -16.64 -10.31
CA MET A 52 2.38 -16.33 -11.46
C MET A 52 2.17 -17.55 -12.36
N GLU A 53 3.22 -18.33 -12.61
CA GLU A 53 3.13 -19.59 -13.36
C GLU A 53 2.27 -20.62 -12.62
N ARG A 54 2.58 -20.89 -11.34
CA ARG A 54 1.86 -21.87 -10.51
C ARG A 54 0.38 -21.53 -10.33
N ARG A 55 0.07 -20.25 -10.17
CA ARG A 55 -1.31 -19.78 -9.96
C ARG A 55 -2.07 -19.68 -11.28
N GLY A 56 -1.41 -19.32 -12.38
CA GLY A 56 -2.10 -18.93 -13.61
C GLY A 56 -3.24 -17.95 -13.32
N ASN A 57 -4.44 -18.25 -13.83
CA ASN A 57 -5.65 -17.46 -13.57
C ASN A 57 -6.45 -17.90 -12.32
N SER A 58 -5.91 -18.75 -11.44
CA SER A 58 -6.64 -19.28 -10.26
C SER A 58 -7.02 -18.22 -9.21
N LEU A 59 -6.45 -17.03 -9.29
CA LEU A 59 -6.83 -15.91 -8.42
C LEU A 59 -7.98 -15.08 -9.00
N ALA A 60 -8.26 -15.18 -10.30
CA ALA A 60 -9.34 -14.47 -10.96
C ALA A 60 -10.70 -15.11 -10.67
N PHE A 61 -11.73 -14.28 -10.50
CA PHE A 61 -13.11 -14.74 -10.44
C PHE A 61 -13.50 -15.39 -11.76
N GLY A 62 -14.09 -16.59 -11.70
CA GLY A 62 -14.39 -17.39 -12.90
C GLY A 62 -13.16 -18.01 -13.59
N GLY A 63 -11.97 -17.90 -12.99
CA GLY A 63 -10.76 -18.58 -13.46
C GLY A 63 -10.75 -20.08 -13.13
N SER A 64 -9.57 -20.71 -13.27
CA SER A 64 -9.37 -22.15 -13.03
C SER A 64 -9.73 -22.62 -11.62
N ASN A 65 -9.71 -21.73 -10.62
CA ASN A 65 -10.20 -22.04 -9.28
C ASN A 65 -11.60 -21.45 -9.08
N PRO A 66 -12.66 -22.28 -9.03
CA PRO A 66 -14.03 -21.80 -8.86
C PRO A 66 -14.29 -21.20 -7.47
N LYS A 67 -13.36 -21.35 -6.52
CA LYS A 67 -13.44 -20.78 -5.16
C LYS A 67 -12.69 -19.46 -5.03
N ALA A 68 -12.18 -18.86 -6.11
CA ALA A 68 -11.54 -17.55 -6.08
C ALA A 68 -12.52 -16.49 -5.52
N LYS A 69 -12.05 -15.70 -4.55
CA LYS A 69 -12.85 -14.70 -3.85
C LYS A 69 -12.05 -13.42 -3.66
N TRP A 70 -12.77 -12.30 -3.55
CA TRP A 70 -12.23 -11.03 -3.10
C TRP A 70 -11.78 -11.17 -1.64
N GLN A 71 -10.48 -11.20 -1.36
CA GLN A 71 -9.95 -11.42 -0.02
C GLN A 71 -8.55 -10.85 0.16
N TYR A 72 -8.15 -10.59 1.40
CA TYR A 72 -6.89 -9.91 1.72
C TYR A 72 -5.65 -10.62 1.18
N THR A 73 -5.62 -11.97 1.15
CA THR A 73 -4.44 -12.70 0.67
C THR A 73 -4.20 -12.48 -0.83
N THR A 74 -5.27 -12.43 -1.62
CA THR A 74 -5.21 -12.04 -3.03
C THR A 74 -4.75 -10.59 -3.15
N GLY A 75 -5.37 -9.66 -2.40
CA GLY A 75 -4.98 -8.25 -2.40
C GLY A 75 -3.51 -8.01 -2.05
N LEU A 76 -3.01 -8.72 -1.03
CA LEU A 76 -1.62 -8.68 -0.59
C LEU A 76 -0.66 -9.12 -1.71
N PHE A 77 -0.94 -10.27 -2.32
CA PHE A 77 -0.12 -10.79 -3.41
C PHE A 77 -0.12 -9.86 -4.63
N LEU A 78 -1.29 -9.34 -5.02
CA LEU A 78 -1.37 -8.43 -6.16
C LEU A 78 -0.68 -7.08 -5.87
N LYS A 79 -0.76 -6.60 -4.63
CA LYS A 79 -0.02 -5.39 -4.23
C LYS A 79 1.49 -5.60 -4.31
N SER A 80 2.01 -6.76 -3.90
CA SER A 80 3.45 -7.04 -4.04
C SER A 80 3.88 -7.13 -5.50
N MET A 81 3.03 -7.64 -6.40
CA MET A 81 3.30 -7.61 -7.84
C MET A 81 3.33 -6.19 -8.40
N LEU A 82 2.44 -5.28 -7.95
CA LEU A 82 2.52 -3.87 -8.33
C LEU A 82 3.78 -3.18 -7.79
N ASP A 83 4.21 -3.51 -6.58
CA ASP A 83 5.45 -2.97 -6.01
C ASP A 83 6.67 -3.47 -6.81
N LEU A 84 6.66 -4.74 -7.21
CA LEU A 84 7.70 -5.31 -8.07
C LEU A 84 7.70 -4.68 -9.47
N TRP A 85 6.53 -4.42 -10.05
CA TRP A 85 6.39 -3.69 -11.31
C TRP A 85 7.01 -2.29 -11.22
N GLN A 86 6.81 -1.56 -10.11
CA GLN A 86 7.35 -0.20 -9.97
C GLN A 86 8.89 -0.16 -9.98
N VAL A 87 9.55 -1.21 -9.48
CA VAL A 87 11.02 -1.26 -9.41
C VAL A 87 11.67 -1.96 -10.60
N THR A 88 10.96 -2.90 -11.24
CA THR A 88 11.48 -3.64 -12.41
C THR A 88 11.06 -3.01 -13.74
N ASN A 89 9.95 -2.27 -13.75
CA ASN A 89 9.26 -1.77 -14.94
C ASN A 89 8.81 -2.87 -15.92
N ASP A 90 8.76 -4.13 -15.48
CA ASP A 90 8.28 -5.27 -16.28
C ASP A 90 6.74 -5.32 -16.25
N SER A 91 6.11 -5.05 -17.39
CA SER A 91 4.66 -4.93 -17.51
C SER A 91 3.91 -6.22 -17.17
N LYS A 92 4.55 -7.40 -17.24
CA LYS A 92 3.87 -8.68 -16.97
C LYS A 92 3.21 -8.71 -15.57
N TYR A 93 3.85 -8.08 -14.59
CA TYR A 93 3.35 -7.99 -13.22
C TYR A 93 2.11 -7.10 -13.14
N PHE A 94 2.12 -5.95 -13.81
CA PHE A 94 0.98 -5.05 -13.87
C PHE A 94 -0.21 -5.69 -14.59
N GLU A 95 0.03 -6.32 -15.73
CA GLU A 95 -1.02 -6.98 -16.51
C GLU A 95 -1.63 -8.16 -15.73
N TYR A 96 -0.82 -8.95 -15.04
CA TYR A 96 -1.31 -10.01 -14.15
C TYR A 96 -2.27 -9.44 -13.09
N VAL A 97 -1.86 -8.36 -12.42
CA VAL A 97 -2.67 -7.69 -11.41
C VAL A 97 -3.98 -7.17 -12.01
N LYS A 98 -3.90 -6.45 -13.13
CA LYS A 98 -5.06 -5.87 -13.79
C LYS A 98 -6.06 -6.96 -14.21
N ASN A 99 -5.59 -8.06 -14.80
CA ASN A 99 -6.43 -9.19 -15.20
C ASN A 99 -7.17 -9.82 -14.03
N VAL A 100 -6.47 -10.05 -12.90
CA VAL A 100 -7.12 -10.60 -11.70
C VAL A 100 -8.14 -9.60 -11.14
N MET A 101 -7.79 -8.32 -11.02
CA MET A 101 -8.71 -7.31 -10.47
C MET A 101 -9.93 -7.07 -11.36
N ASP A 102 -9.76 -7.00 -12.67
CA ASP A 102 -10.86 -6.82 -13.62
C ASP A 102 -11.90 -7.95 -13.56
N SER A 103 -11.48 -9.17 -13.18
CA SER A 103 -12.43 -10.27 -12.99
C SER A 103 -13.40 -10.06 -11.82
N PHE A 104 -13.03 -9.25 -10.82
CA PHE A 104 -13.87 -8.96 -9.65
C PHE A 104 -14.67 -7.67 -9.75
N ILE A 105 -14.24 -6.71 -10.59
CA ILE A 105 -14.79 -5.35 -10.60
C ILE A 105 -15.63 -5.13 -11.85
N GLU A 106 -16.93 -4.93 -11.62
CA GLU A 106 -17.88 -4.53 -12.67
C GLU A 106 -17.70 -3.06 -13.04
N GLU A 107 -18.19 -2.66 -14.21
CA GLU A 107 -18.06 -1.28 -14.70
C GLU A 107 -18.73 -0.24 -13.78
N ASN A 108 -19.77 -0.62 -13.02
CA ASN A 108 -20.38 0.24 -12.01
C ASN A 108 -19.65 0.25 -10.65
N GLY A 109 -18.48 -0.39 -10.55
CA GLY A 109 -17.68 -0.52 -9.32
C GLY A 109 -18.10 -1.66 -8.40
N SER A 110 -19.19 -2.39 -8.71
CA SER A 110 -19.62 -3.52 -7.87
C SER A 110 -18.53 -4.59 -7.80
N ILE A 111 -18.29 -5.10 -6.58
CA ILE A 111 -17.22 -6.05 -6.30
C ILE A 111 -17.81 -7.45 -6.15
N LYS A 112 -17.43 -8.39 -7.02
CA LYS A 112 -17.86 -9.80 -6.90
C LYS A 112 -17.42 -10.40 -5.57
N THR A 113 -18.27 -11.22 -4.98
CA THR A 113 -18.01 -11.96 -3.72
C THR A 113 -17.76 -11.08 -2.47
N TYR A 114 -18.04 -9.78 -2.56
CA TYR A 114 -17.99 -8.83 -1.47
C TYR A 114 -19.40 -8.49 -0.99
N LYS A 115 -19.58 -8.37 0.32
CA LYS A 115 -20.84 -7.96 0.97
C LYS A 115 -20.50 -6.99 2.09
N MET A 116 -20.94 -5.74 1.95
CA MET A 116 -20.68 -4.70 2.96
C MET A 116 -21.26 -5.06 4.34
N THR A 117 -22.39 -5.77 4.37
CA THR A 117 -23.08 -6.18 5.61
C THR A 117 -22.27 -7.17 6.47
N GLU A 118 -21.22 -7.79 5.92
CA GLU A 118 -20.30 -8.61 6.71
C GLU A 118 -19.36 -7.76 7.58
N TYR A 119 -19.24 -6.45 7.28
CA TYR A 119 -18.29 -5.51 7.88
C TYR A 119 -16.92 -6.16 8.10
N ASN A 120 -16.43 -6.87 7.11
CA ASN A 120 -15.23 -7.69 7.24
C ASN A 120 -14.01 -6.88 6.81
N LEU A 121 -13.13 -6.53 7.75
CA LEU A 121 -11.95 -5.72 7.45
C LEU A 121 -10.96 -6.41 6.49
N ASP A 122 -10.93 -7.74 6.44
CA ASP A 122 -10.11 -8.48 5.47
C ASP A 122 -10.49 -8.13 4.01
N LYS A 123 -11.74 -7.75 3.78
CA LYS A 123 -12.24 -7.39 2.45
C LYS A 123 -11.83 -5.97 2.04
N ILE A 124 -11.29 -5.16 2.95
CA ILE A 124 -10.82 -3.80 2.63
C ILE A 124 -9.43 -3.82 2.00
N ASN A 125 -8.57 -4.76 2.41
CA ASN A 125 -7.16 -4.79 2.02
C ASN A 125 -6.91 -4.73 0.49
N PRO A 126 -7.65 -5.48 -0.37
CA PRO A 126 -7.43 -5.41 -1.81
C PRO A 126 -7.77 -4.05 -2.43
N GLY A 127 -8.49 -3.17 -1.72
CA GLY A 127 -8.71 -1.79 -2.12
C GLY A 127 -7.43 -0.99 -2.38
N LYS A 128 -6.31 -1.36 -1.74
CA LYS A 128 -4.98 -0.75 -2.01
C LYS A 128 -4.56 -0.91 -3.47
N VAL A 129 -4.93 -2.03 -4.09
CA VAL A 129 -4.64 -2.34 -5.49
C VAL A 129 -5.49 -1.47 -6.42
N LEU A 130 -6.78 -1.26 -6.09
CA LEU A 130 -7.70 -0.41 -6.85
C LEU A 130 -7.17 1.01 -7.01
N LEU A 131 -6.66 1.60 -5.93
CA LEU A 131 -6.09 2.96 -5.96
C LEU A 131 -4.91 3.07 -6.94
N SER A 132 -4.05 2.05 -6.97
CA SER A 132 -2.89 2.00 -7.86
C SER A 132 -3.31 1.83 -9.33
N LEU A 133 -4.29 0.95 -9.58
CA LEU A 133 -4.85 0.75 -10.91
C LEU A 133 -5.57 2.02 -11.41
N TYR A 134 -6.35 2.70 -10.56
CA TYR A 134 -6.98 3.97 -10.91
C TYR A 134 -5.93 5.02 -11.28
N LYS A 135 -4.92 5.21 -10.44
CA LYS A 135 -3.83 6.17 -10.71
C LYS A 135 -3.13 5.91 -12.05
N LYS A 136 -2.94 4.64 -12.42
CA LYS A 136 -2.24 4.27 -13.66
C LYS A 136 -3.12 4.33 -14.90
N THR A 137 -4.39 3.95 -14.79
CA THR A 137 -5.28 3.73 -15.95
C THR A 137 -6.32 4.83 -16.14
N GLY A 138 -6.67 5.57 -15.08
CA GLY A 138 -7.82 6.49 -15.07
C GLY A 138 -9.18 5.78 -15.16
N SER A 139 -9.24 4.45 -15.07
CA SER A 139 -10.50 3.71 -15.23
C SER A 139 -11.40 3.88 -13.99
N GLU A 140 -12.56 4.52 -14.21
CA GLU A 140 -13.44 4.96 -13.13
C GLU A 140 -14.03 3.82 -12.29
N LYS A 141 -14.16 2.61 -12.84
CA LYS A 141 -14.64 1.44 -12.10
C LYS A 141 -13.79 1.13 -10.87
N TYR A 142 -12.48 1.36 -10.92
CA TYR A 142 -11.60 1.15 -9.77
C TYR A 142 -11.83 2.17 -8.67
N LYS A 143 -12.12 3.43 -9.04
CA LYS A 143 -12.49 4.47 -8.08
C LYS A 143 -13.84 4.15 -7.44
N LEU A 144 -14.85 3.81 -8.24
CA LEU A 144 -16.18 3.43 -7.73
C LEU A 144 -16.10 2.24 -6.76
N ALA A 145 -15.31 1.22 -7.08
CA ALA A 145 -15.06 0.11 -6.18
C ALA A 145 -14.35 0.54 -4.89
N ALA A 146 -13.36 1.44 -4.97
CA ALA A 146 -12.69 1.97 -3.79
C ALA A 146 -13.64 2.80 -2.91
N ASP A 147 -14.55 3.57 -3.51
CA ASP A 147 -15.58 4.34 -2.81
C ASP A 147 -16.54 3.42 -2.02
N ILE A 148 -16.92 2.26 -2.58
CA ILE A 148 -17.71 1.24 -1.89
C ILE A 148 -16.98 0.70 -0.65
N LEU A 149 -15.68 0.43 -0.75
CA LEU A 149 -14.88 -0.05 0.39
C LEU A 149 -14.71 1.05 1.44
N TYR A 150 -14.55 2.30 1.02
CA TYR A 150 -14.50 3.44 1.92
C TYR A 150 -15.81 3.64 2.67
N GLN A 151 -16.97 3.46 2.01
CA GLN A 151 -18.28 3.48 2.67
C GLN A 151 -18.38 2.42 3.78
N GLN A 152 -17.80 1.23 3.60
CA GLN A 152 -17.74 0.26 4.70
C GLN A 152 -16.94 0.82 5.88
N LEU A 153 -15.76 1.42 5.65
CA LEU A 153 -14.94 1.99 6.74
C LEU A 153 -15.67 3.11 7.50
N GLN A 154 -16.51 3.89 6.82
CA GLN A 154 -17.32 4.92 7.48
C GLN A 154 -18.39 4.30 8.40
N ASN A 155 -18.97 3.18 8.00
CA ASN A 155 -20.07 2.52 8.71
C ASN A 155 -19.63 1.32 9.55
N GLN A 156 -18.32 1.01 9.58
CA GLN A 156 -17.76 -0.14 10.28
C GLN A 156 -18.05 -0.01 11.79
N PRO A 157 -18.62 -1.05 12.43
CA PRO A 157 -18.86 -1.04 13.87
C PRO A 157 -17.58 -0.79 14.67
N ARG A 158 -17.69 -0.09 15.80
CA ARG A 158 -16.56 0.31 16.63
C ARG A 158 -16.74 -0.10 18.08
N THR A 159 -15.61 -0.28 18.77
CA THR A 159 -15.58 -0.38 20.23
C THR A 159 -15.93 0.96 20.87
N LEU A 160 -16.14 0.96 22.20
CA LEU A 160 -16.39 2.21 22.95
C LEU A 160 -15.22 3.20 22.81
N GLY A 161 -13.99 2.70 22.61
CA GLY A 161 -12.80 3.51 22.35
C GLY A 161 -12.63 3.93 20.87
N GLY A 162 -13.61 3.64 20.00
CA GLY A 162 -13.60 4.04 18.59
C GLY A 162 -12.81 3.13 17.64
N GLY A 163 -12.19 2.06 18.12
CA GLY A 163 -11.48 1.09 17.27
C GLY A 163 -12.44 0.20 16.50
N PHE A 164 -12.14 -0.16 15.26
CA PHE A 164 -13.02 -0.99 14.43
C PHE A 164 -13.15 -2.41 14.98
N TRP A 165 -14.37 -2.96 14.96
CA TRP A 165 -14.55 -4.41 15.09
C TRP A 165 -13.90 -5.07 13.88
N HIS A 166 -13.22 -6.21 14.10
CA HIS A 166 -12.54 -6.90 13.02
C HIS A 166 -13.52 -7.41 11.95
N LYS A 167 -14.67 -7.97 12.37
CA LYS A 167 -15.79 -8.39 11.53
C LYS A 167 -17.12 -8.21 12.25
N GLN A 168 -18.24 -8.16 11.53
CA GLN A 168 -19.58 -8.14 12.15
C GLN A 168 -19.79 -9.32 13.12
N ILE A 169 -19.23 -10.49 12.80
CA ILE A 169 -19.32 -11.71 13.61
C ILE A 169 -18.35 -11.74 14.81
N TYR A 170 -17.46 -10.75 14.94
CA TYR A 170 -16.50 -10.62 16.04
C TYR A 170 -16.75 -9.31 16.80
N PRO A 171 -17.90 -9.20 17.51
CA PRO A 171 -18.28 -7.98 18.19
C PRO A 171 -17.24 -7.60 19.25
N TRP A 172 -16.89 -6.31 19.30
CA TRP A 172 -15.93 -5.71 20.24
C TRP A 172 -14.48 -6.18 20.13
N GLN A 173 -14.12 -6.96 19.10
CA GLN A 173 -12.75 -7.48 18.94
C GLN A 173 -11.94 -6.66 17.93
N MET A 174 -10.70 -6.32 18.29
CA MET A 174 -9.72 -5.64 17.44
C MET A 174 -8.49 -6.54 17.27
N TRP A 175 -8.09 -6.80 16.02
CA TRP A 175 -6.92 -7.61 15.65
C TRP A 175 -5.99 -6.79 14.75
#